data_AF-A0A8J2AU31-F1
#
_entry.id   AF-A0A8J2AU31-F1
#
_cell.length_a   1.000
_cell.length_b   1.000
_cell.length_c   1.000
_cell.angle_alpha   90.00
_cell.angle_beta   90.00
_cell.angle_gamma   90.00
#
_symmetry.space_group_name_H-M   'P 1'
#
loop_
_entity.id
_entity.type
_entity.pdbx_description
1 polymer ?
#
loop_
_entity_poly.entity_id
_entity_poly.type
_entity_poly.pdbx_seq_one_letter_code
_entity_poly.pdbx_strand_id
1 'polypeptide(L)'
;MAKMMKMMAMKASMKMMSMKMKMAMKVSKIAKGKRAKSSVFKGTKAKTSGGLKKSDLKKNKQGKVVSAKASAAAKKRKGYKTIVAWGNATAKARKALGIKGFVPVGGKTAAGKALLSKVKSFLK
;
A
#
# COMPACT_ATOMS: atom_id res chain seq x y z
N MET A 1 -32.09 78.61 26.56
CA MET A 1 -32.24 77.82 27.80
C MET A 1 -31.79 76.39 27.53
N ALA A 2 -31.06 75.79 28.49
CA ALA A 2 -30.51 74.42 28.53
C ALA A 2 -29.36 74.12 27.55
N LYS A 3 -28.07 74.00 27.96
CA LYS A 3 -27.44 72.94 28.79
C LYS A 3 -27.78 71.56 28.18
N MET A 4 -26.85 70.76 27.65
CA MET A 4 -25.90 70.02 28.48
C MET A 4 -24.77 69.37 27.67
N MET A 5 -23.56 69.61 28.16
CA MET A 5 -22.30 68.90 27.90
C MET A 5 -22.30 67.53 28.59
N LYS A 6 -21.48 66.59 28.10
CA LYS A 6 -20.78 65.53 28.88
C LYS A 6 -21.58 64.27 29.29
N MET A 7 -21.14 63.09 28.85
CA MET A 7 -20.40 62.14 29.70
C MET A 7 -20.01 60.84 28.99
N MET A 8 -18.72 60.59 29.05
CA MET A 8 -18.04 59.31 28.85
C MET A 8 -18.53 58.28 29.88
N ALA A 9 -18.94 57.08 29.46
CA ALA A 9 -19.09 55.92 30.36
C ALA A 9 -19.04 54.57 29.60
N MET A 10 -17.86 53.96 29.66
CA MET A 10 -17.54 52.54 29.52
C MET A 10 -18.70 51.56 29.81
N LYS A 11 -18.98 50.62 28.89
CA LYS A 11 -19.44 49.27 29.31
C LYS A 11 -19.10 48.19 28.28
N ALA A 12 -18.13 47.38 28.64
CA ALA A 12 -17.98 46.03 28.12
C ALA A 12 -19.28 45.24 28.30
N SER A 13 -19.82 44.63 27.25
CA SER A 13 -20.63 43.41 27.38
C SER A 13 -21.01 42.80 26.04
N MET A 14 -20.57 41.55 25.87
CA MET A 14 -21.18 40.46 25.12
C MET A 14 -21.11 40.52 23.58
N LYS A 15 -20.22 39.76 22.93
CA LYS A 15 -20.25 38.29 22.78
C LYS A 15 -21.48 37.81 22.02
N MET A 16 -21.34 37.69 20.71
CA MET A 16 -21.71 36.44 20.01
C MET A 16 -20.92 36.33 18.71
N MET A 17 -19.61 36.06 18.81
CA MET A 17 -18.94 35.31 17.76
C MET A 17 -19.71 33.99 17.67
N SER A 18 -20.52 33.82 16.63
CA SER A 18 -21.21 32.57 16.34
C SER A 18 -20.15 31.54 15.97
N MET A 19 -19.47 31.01 16.99
CA MET A 19 -18.67 29.81 16.90
C MET A 19 -19.64 28.68 16.59
N LYS A 20 -19.90 28.51 15.29
CA LYS A 20 -20.50 27.33 14.70
C LYS A 20 -19.53 26.20 15.04
N MET A 21 -19.69 25.60 16.22
CA MET A 21 -18.98 24.37 16.59
C MET A 21 -19.34 23.37 15.50
N LYS A 22 -18.42 23.16 14.56
CA LYS A 22 -18.53 22.11 13.57
C LYS A 22 -18.53 20.82 14.36
N MET A 23 -19.71 20.23 14.59
CA MET A 23 -19.84 18.92 15.20
C MET A 23 -18.87 17.99 14.46
N ALA A 24 -17.93 17.39 15.20
CA ALA A 24 -16.99 16.45 14.61
C ALA A 24 -17.79 15.34 13.93
N MET A 25 -17.84 15.37 12.60
CA MET A 25 -18.61 14.39 11.83
C MET A 25 -18.10 13.00 12.20
N LYS A 26 -19.00 12.14 12.68
CA LYS A 26 -18.67 10.76 13.05
C LYS A 26 -17.98 10.08 11.87
N VAL A 27 -16.68 9.86 12.00
CA VAL A 27 -15.86 9.25 10.96
C VAL A 27 -16.44 7.87 10.68
N SER A 28 -16.89 7.63 9.44
CA SER A 28 -17.44 6.32 9.04
C SER A 28 -16.49 5.19 9.45
N LYS A 29 -17.02 4.14 10.09
CA LYS A 29 -16.25 2.93 10.46
C LYS A 29 -15.86 2.07 9.24
N ILE A 30 -16.56 2.24 8.12
CA ILE A 30 -16.39 1.44 6.90
C ILE A 30 -15.54 2.21 5.89
N ALA A 31 -14.44 1.59 5.45
CA ALA A 31 -13.58 2.12 4.41
C ALA A 31 -14.16 1.81 3.02
N LYS A 32 -14.35 2.86 2.22
CA LYS A 32 -14.83 2.79 0.83
C LYS A 32 -13.76 3.36 -0.13
N GLY A 33 -13.86 3.02 -1.41
CA GLY A 33 -12.98 3.54 -2.47
C GLY A 33 -11.61 2.87 -2.60
N LYS A 34 -10.77 3.40 -3.49
CA LYS A 34 -9.47 2.82 -3.92
C LYS A 34 -8.49 2.58 -2.75
N ARG A 35 -8.54 3.42 -1.71
CA ARG A 35 -7.65 3.35 -0.54
C ARG A 35 -8.20 2.53 0.62
N ALA A 36 -9.37 1.88 0.48
CA ALA A 36 -10.06 1.23 1.59
C ALA A 36 -9.19 0.24 2.38
N LYS A 37 -8.48 -0.66 1.69
CA LYS A 37 -7.58 -1.64 2.32
C LYS A 37 -6.43 -0.96 3.06
N SER A 38 -5.87 0.11 2.50
CA SER A 38 -4.80 0.89 3.14
C SER A 38 -5.29 1.60 4.40
N SER A 39 -6.47 2.23 4.35
CA SER A 39 -7.10 2.91 5.48
C SER A 39 -7.40 1.95 6.65
N VAL A 40 -7.89 0.74 6.36
CA VAL A 40 -8.10 -0.30 7.38
C VAL A 40 -6.77 -0.80 7.94
N PHE A 41 -5.77 -1.02 7.08
CA PHE A 41 -4.46 -1.49 7.54
C PHE A 41 -3.75 -0.45 8.42
N LYS A 42 -3.90 0.85 8.13
CA LYS A 42 -3.42 1.96 8.97
C LYS A 42 -4.20 2.07 10.30
N GLY A 43 -5.41 1.52 10.39
CA GLY A 43 -6.26 1.59 11.58
C GLY A 43 -7.22 2.79 11.60
N THR A 44 -7.26 3.61 10.55
CA THR A 44 -8.18 4.77 10.45
C THR A 44 -9.65 4.36 10.29
N LYS A 45 -9.90 3.09 9.94
CA LYS A 45 -11.21 2.50 9.67
C LYS A 45 -11.22 1.07 10.20
N ALA A 46 -12.38 0.59 10.65
CA ALA A 46 -12.50 -0.73 11.26
C ALA A 46 -12.51 -1.87 10.21
N LYS A 47 -13.25 -1.69 9.10
CA LYS A 47 -13.41 -2.71 8.05
C LYS A 47 -13.58 -2.09 6.66
N THR A 48 -13.30 -2.85 5.61
CA THR A 48 -13.66 -2.45 4.23
C THR A 48 -15.15 -2.65 3.96
N SER A 49 -15.67 -2.13 2.84
CA SER A 49 -17.04 -2.43 2.39
C SER A 49 -17.32 -3.93 2.23
N GLY A 50 -16.31 -4.71 1.83
CA GLY A 50 -16.38 -6.18 1.75
C GLY A 50 -16.02 -6.91 3.05
N GLY A 51 -16.00 -6.22 4.20
CA GLY A 51 -15.86 -6.84 5.51
C GLY A 51 -14.43 -7.17 5.96
N LEU A 52 -13.38 -6.87 5.17
CA LEU A 52 -12.00 -7.18 5.54
C LEU A 52 -11.53 -6.30 6.71
N LYS A 53 -10.98 -6.93 7.74
CA LYS A 53 -10.34 -6.28 8.90
C LYS A 53 -8.82 -6.20 8.70
N LYS A 54 -8.13 -5.52 9.64
CA LYS A 54 -6.66 -5.38 9.61
C LYS A 54 -5.94 -6.74 9.63
N SER A 55 -6.46 -7.73 10.36
CA SER A 55 -5.95 -9.11 10.41
C SER A 55 -5.93 -9.81 9.05
N ASP A 56 -6.88 -9.46 8.18
CA ASP A 56 -7.08 -10.13 6.89
C ASP A 56 -6.23 -9.51 5.78
N LEU A 57 -5.46 -8.47 6.11
CA LEU A 57 -4.70 -7.65 5.18
C LEU A 57 -3.20 -7.76 5.47
N LYS A 58 -2.41 -7.70 4.40
CA LYS A 58 -0.95 -7.64 4.49
C LYS A 58 -0.35 -6.76 3.41
N LYS A 59 0.85 -6.25 3.66
CA LYS A 59 1.63 -5.49 2.68
C LYS A 59 2.44 -6.46 1.80
N ASN A 60 2.43 -6.27 0.48
CA ASN A 60 3.25 -7.05 -0.44
C ASN A 60 4.64 -6.40 -0.63
N LYS A 61 5.55 -7.06 -1.38
CA LYS A 61 6.90 -6.53 -1.68
C LYS A 61 6.89 -5.17 -2.39
N GLN A 62 5.84 -4.88 -3.16
CA GLN A 62 5.64 -3.61 -3.86
C GLN A 62 5.00 -2.53 -2.97
N GLY A 63 4.78 -2.81 -1.68
CA GLY A 63 4.17 -1.90 -0.73
C GLY A 63 2.65 -1.78 -0.79
N LYS A 64 1.97 -2.54 -1.64
CA LYS A 64 0.51 -2.56 -1.78
C LYS A 64 -0.13 -3.43 -0.69
N VAL A 65 -1.19 -2.91 -0.07
CA VAL A 65 -2.01 -3.68 0.88
C VAL A 65 -3.01 -4.56 0.13
N VAL A 66 -2.91 -5.87 0.34
CA VAL A 66 -3.72 -6.90 -0.30
C VAL A 66 -4.36 -7.81 0.74
N SER A 67 -5.37 -8.60 0.33
CA SER A 67 -5.93 -9.65 1.20
C SER A 67 -4.90 -10.76 1.41
N ALA A 68 -4.68 -11.14 2.67
CA ALA A 68 -3.78 -12.23 3.05
C ALA A 68 -4.26 -13.57 2.45
N LYS A 69 -5.56 -13.87 2.55
CA LYS A 69 -6.19 -15.06 1.95
C LYS A 69 -5.96 -15.14 0.44
N ALA A 70 -6.24 -14.05 -0.29
CA ALA A 70 -6.04 -14.01 -1.73
C ALA A 70 -4.56 -14.19 -2.12
N SER A 71 -3.65 -13.58 -1.36
CA SER A 71 -2.21 -13.75 -1.58
C SER A 71 -1.74 -15.18 -1.33
N ALA A 72 -2.25 -15.85 -0.28
CA ALA A 72 -1.94 -17.24 0.00
C ALA A 72 -2.47 -18.18 -1.10
N ALA A 73 -3.72 -17.96 -1.55
CA ALA A 73 -4.30 -18.72 -2.66
C ALA A 73 -3.47 -18.58 -3.95
N ALA A 74 -3.03 -17.35 -4.28
CA ALA A 74 -2.18 -17.12 -5.45
C ALA A 74 -0.86 -17.90 -5.40
N LYS A 75 -0.23 -18.03 -4.22
CA LYS A 75 0.99 -18.82 -4.01
C LYS A 75 0.78 -20.34 -4.12
N LYS A 76 -0.45 -20.82 -3.91
CA LYS A 76 -0.81 -22.24 -4.02
C LYS A 76 -1.17 -22.65 -5.45
N ARG A 77 -1.30 -21.71 -6.40
CA ARG A 77 -1.61 -22.03 -7.80
C ARG A 77 -0.50 -22.88 -8.41
N LYS A 78 -0.88 -23.86 -9.24
CA LYS A 78 0.04 -24.85 -9.84
C LYS A 78 1.26 -24.19 -10.52
N GLY A 79 1.04 -23.14 -11.32
CA GLY A 79 2.14 -22.45 -12.03
C GLY A 79 3.07 -21.60 -11.15
N TYR A 80 2.67 -21.25 -9.91
CA TYR A 80 3.51 -20.39 -9.06
C TYR A 80 4.84 -21.07 -8.70
N LYS A 81 4.80 -22.36 -8.38
CA LYS A 81 6.00 -23.14 -8.03
C LYS A 81 6.99 -23.16 -9.18
N THR A 82 6.54 -23.46 -10.40
CA THR A 82 7.37 -23.52 -11.60
C THR A 82 8.01 -22.17 -11.93
N ILE A 83 7.23 -21.08 -11.88
CA ILE A 83 7.74 -19.73 -12.16
C ILE A 83 8.81 -19.33 -11.12
N VAL A 84 8.57 -19.61 -9.84
CA VAL A 84 9.52 -19.30 -8.77
C VAL A 84 10.78 -20.15 -8.88
N ALA A 85 10.64 -21.45 -9.16
CA ALA A 85 11.79 -22.34 -9.37
C ALA A 85 12.67 -21.87 -10.53
N TRP A 86 12.06 -21.53 -11.67
CA TRP A 86 12.79 -20.99 -12.82
C TRP A 86 13.49 -19.67 -12.53
N GLY A 87 12.81 -18.73 -11.86
CA GLY A 87 13.39 -17.45 -11.47
C GLY A 87 14.59 -17.61 -10.53
N ASN A 88 14.47 -18.50 -9.54
CA ASN A 88 15.55 -18.80 -8.60
C ASN A 88 16.74 -19.49 -9.28
N ALA A 89 16.48 -20.47 -10.15
CA ALA A 89 17.50 -21.16 -10.94
C ALA A 89 18.25 -20.17 -11.84
N THR A 90 17.53 -19.26 -12.50
CA THR A 90 18.11 -18.22 -13.35
C THR A 90 18.98 -17.25 -12.54
N ALA A 91 18.52 -16.81 -11.37
CA ALA A 91 19.31 -15.96 -10.49
C ALA A 91 20.60 -16.66 -10.01
N LYS A 92 20.53 -17.94 -9.67
CA LYS A 92 21.69 -18.75 -9.25
C LYS A 92 22.68 -18.95 -10.41
N ALA A 93 22.18 -19.28 -11.61
CA ALA A 93 23.01 -19.45 -12.80
C ALA A 93 23.73 -18.15 -13.20
N ARG A 94 23.03 -17.01 -13.18
CA ARG A 94 23.65 -15.71 -13.47
C ARG A 94 24.77 -15.35 -12.50
N LYS A 95 24.57 -15.63 -11.20
CA LYS A 95 25.60 -15.43 -10.18
C LYS A 95 26.80 -16.35 -10.41
N ALA A 96 26.56 -17.63 -10.70
CA ALA A 96 27.63 -18.61 -10.94
C ALA A 96 28.47 -18.29 -12.19
N LEU A 97 27.85 -17.70 -13.22
CA LEU A 97 28.53 -17.32 -14.45
C LEU A 97 29.06 -15.87 -14.45
N GLY A 98 28.91 -15.13 -13.33
CA GLY A 98 29.39 -13.75 -13.22
C GLY A 98 28.74 -12.76 -14.19
N ILE A 99 27.55 -13.05 -14.73
CA ILE A 99 26.93 -12.24 -15.79
C ILE A 99 26.43 -10.90 -15.23
N LYS A 100 27.09 -9.81 -15.64
CA LYS A 100 26.66 -8.43 -15.43
C LYS A 100 25.97 -7.91 -16.71
N GLY A 101 24.88 -7.15 -16.56
CA GLY A 101 24.10 -6.65 -17.68
C GLY A 101 23.14 -7.68 -18.31
N PHE A 102 22.65 -7.36 -19.51
CA PHE A 102 21.65 -8.17 -20.20
C PHE A 102 22.30 -9.29 -21.01
N VAL A 103 21.80 -10.52 -20.84
CA VAL A 103 22.16 -11.68 -21.67
C VAL A 103 20.89 -12.46 -21.94
N PRO A 104 20.53 -12.73 -23.21
CA PRO A 104 19.35 -13.52 -23.54
C PRO A 104 19.54 -14.97 -23.11
N VAL A 105 18.58 -15.52 -22.36
CA VAL A 105 18.59 -16.93 -21.95
C VAL A 105 18.33 -17.79 -23.19
N GLY A 106 19.30 -18.61 -23.60
CA GLY A 106 19.17 -19.46 -24.79
C GLY A 106 19.32 -18.74 -26.14
N GLY A 107 19.91 -17.54 -26.15
CA GLY A 107 20.13 -16.78 -27.39
C GLY A 107 21.21 -17.35 -28.31
N LYS A 108 21.50 -16.63 -29.41
CA LYS A 108 22.55 -17.02 -30.38
C LYS A 108 23.97 -16.96 -29.81
N THR A 109 24.19 -16.16 -28.77
CA THR A 109 25.50 -15.98 -28.13
C THR A 109 25.89 -17.18 -27.27
N ALA A 110 27.19 -17.48 -27.21
CA ALA A 110 27.73 -18.56 -26.38
C ALA A 110 27.34 -18.42 -24.89
N ALA A 111 27.42 -17.19 -24.36
CA ALA A 111 27.01 -16.87 -23.00
C ALA A 111 25.52 -17.17 -22.74
N GLY A 112 24.64 -16.89 -23.70
CA GLY A 112 23.20 -17.15 -23.57
C GLY A 112 22.87 -18.65 -23.55
N LYS A 113 23.54 -19.44 -24.40
CA LYS A 113 23.44 -20.91 -24.42
C LYS A 113 23.96 -21.52 -23.11
N ALA A 114 25.11 -21.07 -22.63
CA ALA A 114 25.70 -21.51 -21.36
C ALA A 114 24.78 -21.19 -20.17
N LEU A 115 24.17 -20.00 -20.17
CA LEU A 115 23.20 -19.60 -19.15
C LEU A 115 21.99 -20.55 -19.12
N LEU A 116 21.39 -20.88 -20.27
CA LEU A 116 20.25 -21.79 -20.34
C LEU A 116 20.62 -23.19 -19.83
N SER A 117 21.76 -23.73 -20.25
CA SER A 117 22.26 -25.02 -19.78
C SER A 117 22.40 -25.03 -18.25
N LYS A 118 23.00 -23.98 -17.69
CA LYS A 118 23.17 -23.86 -16.24
C LYS A 118 21.85 -23.66 -15.50
N VAL A 119 20.90 -22.90 -16.04
CA VAL A 119 19.55 -22.76 -15.47
C VAL A 119 18.87 -24.13 -15.37
N LYS A 120 18.89 -24.91 -16.45
CA LYS A 120 18.32 -26.27 -16.48
C LYS A 120 18.98 -27.18 -15.43
N SER A 121 20.29 -27.08 -15.22
CA SER A 121 20.98 -27.86 -14.18
C SER A 121 20.53 -27.55 -12.75
N PHE A 122 19.97 -26.36 -12.51
CA PHE A 122 19.42 -25.96 -11.20
C PHE A 122 17.91 -26.18 -11.08
N LEU A 123 17.23 -26.45 -12.19
CA LEU A 123 15.84 -26.86 -12.19
C LEU A 123 15.79 -28.36 -11.86
N LYS A 124 15.40 -28.68 -10.63
CA LYS A 124 15.00 -30.03 -10.23
C LYS A 124 13.48 -30.09 -10.15
#